data_AF-A0A379FRU8-F1
#
_entry.id   AF-A0A379FRU8-F1
#
_cell.length_a   1.000
_cell.length_b   1.000
_cell.length_c   1.000
_cell.angle_alpha   90.00
_cell.angle_beta   90.00
_cell.angle_gamma   90.00
#
_symmetry.space_group_name_H-M   'P 1'
#
loop_
_entity.id
_entity.type
_entity.pdbx_description
1 polymer ?
#
loop_
_entity_poly.entity_id
_entity_poly.type
_entity_poly.pdbx_seq_one_letter_code
_entity_poly.pdbx_strand_id
1 'polypeptide(L)'
;MHDFDCVPEPMIDTQVVAAFLGYPISCGFASLVAEHLGIELDKSESRTDWLARPLSEKQCDYAAADVLYLLPLAEILMGKVTEAGYLEDAKDECQRVVARRQKTLKPEKAYMNIHNAWQLRDEQLACLQLLAQWRLNQAKARDMAVNFVVKEEHLWKVARYLPGSLGELDALGLTGARNSLPW
;
A
#
# COMPACT_ATOMS: atom_id res chain seq x y z
N MET A 1 -10.95 -2.04 -4.60
CA MET A 1 -11.50 -3.34 -4.20
C MET A 1 -12.38 -3.22 -2.96
N HIS A 2 -11.91 -2.64 -1.85
CA HIS A 2 -12.68 -2.65 -0.59
C HIS A 2 -14.10 -2.04 -0.65
N ASP A 3 -14.34 -0.95 -1.38
CA ASP A 3 -15.67 -0.31 -1.42
C ASP A 3 -16.65 -0.97 -2.42
N PHE A 4 -16.13 -1.59 -3.47
CA PHE A 4 -16.93 -2.16 -4.58
C PHE A 4 -16.84 -3.69 -4.68
N ASP A 5 -16.08 -4.32 -3.78
CA ASP A 5 -15.75 -5.75 -3.72
C ASP A 5 -15.35 -6.40 -5.07
N CYS A 6 -14.79 -5.61 -5.98
CA CYS A 6 -14.41 -6.05 -7.31
C CYS A 6 -13.12 -5.40 -7.81
N VAL A 7 -12.55 -5.99 -8.85
CA VAL A 7 -11.48 -5.40 -9.65
C VAL A 7 -11.97 -5.31 -11.10
N PRO A 8 -11.77 -4.18 -11.79
CA PRO A 8 -12.09 -4.08 -13.22
C PRO A 8 -11.30 -5.11 -14.04
N GLU A 9 -11.96 -5.79 -14.96
CA GLU A 9 -11.34 -6.72 -15.90
C GLU A 9 -11.83 -6.44 -17.33
N PRO A 10 -10.95 -6.35 -18.33
CA PRO A 10 -9.48 -6.45 -18.24
C PRO A 10 -8.84 -5.19 -17.63
N MET A 11 -7.68 -5.36 -16.97
CA MET A 11 -6.88 -4.26 -16.42
C MET A 11 -5.47 -4.26 -16.99
N ILE A 12 -5.04 -3.10 -17.48
CA ILE A 12 -3.66 -2.84 -17.91
C ILE A 12 -3.11 -1.70 -17.05
N ASP A 13 -1.90 -1.91 -16.54
CA ASP A 13 -1.16 -0.90 -15.78
C ASP A 13 -0.08 -0.29 -16.70
N THR A 14 -0.20 1.01 -16.97
CA THR A 14 0.74 1.72 -17.85
C THR A 14 2.17 1.76 -17.30
N GLN A 15 2.36 1.69 -15.98
CA GLN A 15 3.69 1.60 -15.37
C GLN A 15 4.31 0.22 -15.62
N VAL A 16 3.51 -0.86 -15.53
CA VAL A 16 3.96 -2.22 -15.88
C VAL A 16 4.33 -2.29 -17.36
N VAL A 17 3.48 -1.78 -18.25
CA VAL A 17 3.78 -1.74 -19.69
C VAL A 17 5.05 -0.95 -19.97
N ALA A 18 5.24 0.20 -19.33
CA ALA A 18 6.46 0.98 -19.45
C ALA A 18 7.70 0.22 -18.96
N ALA A 19 7.61 -0.59 -17.89
CA ALA A 19 8.75 -1.38 -17.44
C ALA A 19 9.26 -2.37 -18.50
N PHE A 20 8.36 -2.98 -19.29
CA PHE A 20 8.74 -3.84 -20.43
C PHE A 20 9.38 -3.06 -21.59
N LEU A 21 9.16 -1.75 -21.66
CA LEU A 21 9.81 -0.85 -22.61
C LEU A 21 11.14 -0.28 -22.10
N GLY A 22 11.62 -0.75 -20.95
CA GLY A 22 12.91 -0.35 -20.38
C GLY A 22 12.85 0.85 -19.42
N TYR A 23 11.65 1.35 -19.10
CA TYR A 23 11.51 2.38 -18.07
C TYR A 23 11.74 1.80 -16.68
N PRO A 24 12.14 2.63 -15.69
CA PRO A 24 12.19 2.19 -14.29
C PRO A 24 10.84 1.63 -13.83
N ILE A 25 10.86 0.56 -13.03
CA ILE A 25 9.64 -0.07 -12.48
C ILE A 25 8.78 0.94 -11.72
N SER A 26 9.39 1.95 -11.11
CA SER A 26 8.74 3.02 -10.35
C SER A 26 8.63 4.33 -11.14
N CYS A 27 8.56 4.27 -12.48
CA CYS A 27 8.38 5.44 -13.33
C CYS A 27 7.06 6.17 -13.01
N GLY A 28 7.12 7.49 -12.85
CA GLY A 28 5.96 8.29 -12.50
C GLY A 28 5.08 8.64 -13.70
N PHE A 29 3.77 8.69 -13.50
CA PHE A 29 2.79 9.06 -14.52
C PHE A 29 3.13 10.38 -15.22
N ALA A 30 3.40 11.45 -14.46
CA ALA A 30 3.77 12.76 -15.01
C ALA A 30 5.02 12.72 -15.90
N SER A 31 6.00 11.85 -15.59
CA SER A 31 7.20 11.70 -16.42
C SER A 31 6.88 11.05 -17.76
N LEU A 32 6.04 10.01 -17.76
CA LEU A 32 5.58 9.36 -18.99
C LEU A 32 4.73 10.29 -19.86
N VAL A 33 3.87 11.11 -19.24
CA VAL A 33 3.05 12.11 -19.93
C VAL A 33 3.92 13.20 -20.54
N ALA A 34 4.91 13.73 -19.80
CA ALA A 34 5.84 14.72 -20.32
C ALA A 34 6.64 14.18 -21.51
N GLU A 35 7.12 12.93 -21.42
CA GLU A 35 7.94 12.34 -22.48
C GLU A 35 7.14 11.98 -23.74
N HIS A 36 5.95 11.41 -23.60
CA HIS A 36 5.18 10.91 -24.75
C HIS A 36 4.17 11.89 -25.31
N LEU A 37 3.65 12.79 -24.49
CA LEU A 37 2.63 13.76 -24.89
C LEU A 37 3.17 15.20 -24.92
N GLY A 38 4.36 15.46 -24.36
CA GLY A 38 4.93 16.80 -24.28
C GLY A 38 4.19 17.72 -23.31
N ILE A 39 3.48 17.13 -22.32
CA ILE A 39 2.62 17.85 -21.37
C ILE A 39 3.24 17.78 -19.98
N GLU A 40 3.46 18.93 -19.37
CA GLU A 40 3.90 19.02 -17.97
C GLU A 40 2.68 19.05 -17.04
N LEU A 41 2.56 18.04 -16.17
CA LEU A 41 1.48 17.97 -15.19
C LEU A 41 1.85 18.71 -13.91
N ASP A 42 0.91 19.51 -13.40
CA ASP A 42 1.03 20.10 -12.07
C ASP A 42 0.89 19.02 -10.99
N LYS A 43 1.84 18.99 -10.05
CA LYS A 43 1.90 18.02 -8.94
C LYS A 43 1.39 18.61 -7.61
N SER A 44 0.97 19.88 -7.63
CA SER A 44 0.68 20.69 -6.43
C SER A 44 -0.41 20.10 -5.54
N GLU A 45 -1.42 19.43 -6.12
CA GLU A 45 -2.59 18.94 -5.37
C GLU A 45 -2.49 17.47 -4.92
N SER A 46 -1.40 16.76 -5.25
CA SER A 46 -1.20 15.34 -4.93
C SER A 46 -1.23 15.00 -3.43
N ARG A 47 -0.98 15.99 -2.55
CA ARG A 47 -0.90 15.85 -1.09
C ARG A 47 -1.83 16.81 -0.35
N THR A 48 -3.08 16.91 -0.81
CA THR A 48 -4.13 17.72 -0.18
C THR A 48 -5.20 16.86 0.48
N ASP A 49 -6.08 17.49 1.25
CA ASP A 49 -7.21 16.80 1.89
C ASP A 49 -8.31 16.49 0.85
N TRP A 50 -8.36 15.23 0.40
CA TRP A 50 -9.35 14.72 -0.56
C TRP A 50 -10.71 14.39 0.08
N LEU A 51 -10.81 14.44 1.41
CA LEU A 51 -12.06 14.29 2.14
C LEU A 51 -12.78 15.62 2.34
N ALA A 52 -12.08 16.75 2.22
CA ALA A 52 -12.65 18.09 2.32
C ALA A 52 -13.81 18.29 1.32
N ARG A 53 -14.86 18.99 1.75
CA ARG A 53 -15.98 19.39 0.90
C ARG A 53 -16.37 20.85 1.12
N PRO A 54 -16.59 21.64 0.03
CA PRO A 54 -16.39 21.25 -1.37
C PRO A 54 -14.90 21.06 -1.71
N LEU A 55 -14.60 20.27 -2.75
CA LEU A 55 -13.26 20.23 -3.31
C LEU A 55 -12.94 21.57 -3.95
N SER A 56 -11.67 21.97 -3.92
CA SER A 56 -11.22 23.17 -4.64
C SER A 56 -11.17 22.90 -6.15
N GLU A 57 -11.23 23.96 -6.96
CA GLU A 57 -11.10 23.88 -8.43
C GLU A 57 -9.78 23.20 -8.83
N LYS A 58 -8.67 23.54 -8.16
CA LYS A 58 -7.36 22.92 -8.40
C LYS A 58 -7.36 21.41 -8.14
N GLN A 59 -8.02 20.96 -7.07
CA GLN A 59 -8.16 19.53 -6.78
C GLN A 59 -8.97 18.83 -7.87
N CYS A 60 -10.04 19.45 -8.37
CA CYS A 60 -10.82 18.92 -9.48
C CYS A 60 -9.98 18.82 -10.76
N ASP A 61 -9.23 19.87 -11.10
CA ASP A 61 -8.37 19.91 -12.28
C ASP A 61 -7.26 18.86 -12.22
N TYR A 62 -6.61 18.73 -11.06
CA TYR A 62 -5.59 17.70 -10.82
C TYR A 62 -6.17 16.29 -10.99
N ALA A 63 -7.32 16.00 -10.36
CA ALA A 63 -7.95 14.69 -10.45
C ALA A 63 -8.42 14.36 -11.88
N ALA A 64 -8.87 15.36 -12.63
CA ALA A 64 -9.24 15.21 -14.04
C ALA A 64 -8.01 14.94 -14.91
N ALA A 65 -6.90 15.63 -14.68
CA ALA A 65 -5.65 15.45 -15.42
C ALA A 65 -5.07 14.02 -15.29
N ASP A 66 -5.21 13.40 -14.11
CA ASP A 66 -4.75 12.02 -13.84
C ASP A 66 -5.43 10.95 -14.73
N VAL A 67 -6.57 11.28 -15.36
CA VAL A 67 -7.26 10.37 -16.29
C VAL A 67 -7.35 10.90 -17.72
N LEU A 68 -7.41 12.23 -17.90
CA LEU A 68 -7.50 12.88 -19.21
C LEU A 68 -6.33 12.48 -20.11
N TYR A 69 -5.12 12.41 -19.56
CA TYR A 69 -3.90 12.08 -20.30
C TYR A 69 -3.54 10.59 -20.25
N LEU A 70 -4.26 9.80 -19.44
CA LEU A 70 -3.97 8.38 -19.25
C LEU A 70 -4.30 7.56 -20.50
N LEU A 71 -5.45 7.80 -21.13
CA LEU A 71 -5.86 7.01 -22.31
C LEU A 71 -4.92 7.24 -23.52
N PRO A 72 -4.59 8.48 -23.93
CA PRO A 72 -3.63 8.70 -25.02
C PRO A 72 -2.26 8.09 -24.71
N LEU A 73 -1.79 8.21 -23.47
CA LEU A 73 -0.54 7.58 -23.04
C LEU A 73 -0.61 6.05 -23.15
N ALA A 74 -1.71 5.44 -22.68
CA ALA A 74 -1.90 4.00 -22.73
C ALA A 74 -1.88 3.48 -24.18
N GLU A 75 -2.54 4.17 -25.12
CA GLU A 75 -2.53 3.79 -26.54
C GLU A 75 -1.11 3.79 -27.11
N ILE A 76 -0.31 4.81 -26.82
CA ILE A 76 1.10 4.90 -27.25
C ILE A 76 1.93 3.74 -26.68
N LEU A 77 1.83 3.50 -25.37
CA LEU A 77 2.60 2.45 -24.70
C LEU A 77 2.20 1.05 -25.19
N MET A 78 0.90 0.83 -25.44
CA MET A 78 0.37 -0.43 -25.97
C MET A 78 0.84 -0.70 -27.40
N GLY A 79 0.93 0.33 -28.25
CA GLY A 79 1.53 0.21 -29.58
C GLY A 79 3.00 -0.22 -29.49
N LYS A 80 3.78 0.52 -28.68
CA LYS A 80 5.21 0.25 -28.50
C LYS A 80 5.52 -1.13 -27.93
N VAL A 81 4.78 -1.58 -26.91
CA VAL A 81 5.03 -2.90 -26.30
C VAL A 81 4.65 -4.05 -27.23
N THR A 82 3.66 -3.82 -28.10
CA THR A 82 3.27 -4.77 -29.15
C THR A 82 4.38 -4.88 -30.20
N GLU A 83 4.91 -3.76 -30.67
CA GLU A 83 6.04 -3.74 -31.61
C GLU A 83 7.31 -4.37 -31.03
N ALA A 84 7.54 -4.20 -29.72
CA ALA A 84 8.64 -4.82 -29.01
C ALA A 84 8.45 -6.33 -28.75
N GLY A 85 7.24 -6.87 -28.98
CA GLY A 85 6.94 -8.30 -28.79
C GLY A 85 6.66 -8.73 -27.36
N TYR A 86 6.43 -7.80 -26.42
CA TYR A 86 6.24 -8.08 -24.99
C TYR A 86 4.79 -7.91 -24.50
N LEU A 87 3.83 -7.75 -25.41
CA LEU A 87 2.44 -7.46 -25.06
C LEU A 87 1.84 -8.50 -24.11
N GLU A 88 2.02 -9.79 -24.41
CA GLU A 88 1.44 -10.87 -23.62
C GLU A 88 2.11 -10.99 -22.24
N ASP A 89 3.43 -10.79 -22.16
CA ASP A 89 4.16 -10.75 -20.89
C ASP A 89 3.69 -9.57 -20.01
N ALA A 90 3.47 -8.40 -20.61
CA ALA A 90 2.98 -7.23 -19.91
C ALA A 90 1.55 -7.44 -19.37
N LYS A 91 0.66 -8.08 -20.15
CA LYS A 91 -0.69 -8.44 -19.71
C LYS A 91 -0.66 -9.43 -18.54
N ASP A 92 0.16 -10.46 -18.64
CA ASP A 92 0.32 -11.48 -17.59
C ASP A 92 0.86 -10.85 -16.29
N GLU A 93 1.82 -9.91 -16.40
CA GLU A 93 2.29 -9.17 -15.23
C GLU A 93 1.20 -8.26 -14.62
N CYS A 94 0.40 -7.57 -15.45
CA CYS A 94 -0.75 -6.80 -14.96
C CYS A 94 -1.74 -7.69 -14.20
N GLN A 95 -2.03 -8.88 -14.72
CA GLN A 95 -2.88 -9.87 -14.04
C GLN A 95 -2.27 -10.35 -12.72
N ARG A 96 -0.95 -10.57 -12.66
CA ARG A 96 -0.26 -10.91 -11.40
C ARG A 96 -0.35 -9.79 -10.37
N VAL A 97 -0.20 -8.53 -10.80
CA VAL A 97 -0.35 -7.36 -9.92
C VAL A 97 -1.76 -7.30 -9.35
N VAL A 98 -2.78 -7.48 -10.19
CA VAL A 98 -4.19 -7.59 -9.77
C VAL A 98 -4.35 -8.73 -8.76
N ALA A 99 -3.97 -9.96 -9.12
CA ALA A 99 -4.11 -11.14 -8.26
C ALA A 99 -3.42 -10.96 -6.90
N ARG A 100 -2.25 -10.30 -6.85
CA ARG A 100 -1.56 -9.98 -5.59
C ARG A 100 -2.37 -9.01 -4.72
N ARG A 101 -3.05 -8.03 -5.31
CA ARG A 101 -3.90 -7.06 -4.57
C ARG A 101 -5.18 -7.69 -4.03
N GLN A 102 -5.68 -8.75 -4.65
CA GLN A 102 -6.85 -9.50 -4.17
C GLN A 102 -6.53 -10.40 -2.97
N LYS A 103 -5.24 -10.71 -2.71
CA LYS A 103 -4.84 -11.54 -1.57
C LYS A 103 -5.10 -10.82 -0.26
N THR A 104 -6.07 -11.30 0.49
CA THR A 104 -6.31 -10.86 1.87
C THR A 104 -5.33 -11.54 2.81
N LEU A 105 -4.65 -10.75 3.64
CA LEU A 105 -3.81 -11.26 4.71
C LEU A 105 -4.68 -11.95 5.77
N LYS A 106 -4.50 -13.27 5.92
CA LYS A 106 -5.10 -14.04 7.01
C LYS A 106 -4.51 -13.56 8.34
N PRO A 107 -5.33 -13.22 9.37
CA PRO A 107 -4.83 -12.74 10.66
C PRO A 107 -3.77 -13.64 11.30
N GLU A 108 -3.89 -14.97 11.15
CA GLU A 108 -2.96 -15.97 11.70
C GLU A 108 -1.57 -15.89 11.04
N LYS A 109 -1.47 -15.25 9.86
CA LYS A 109 -0.23 -15.04 9.11
C LYS A 109 0.31 -13.62 9.23
N ALA A 110 -0.33 -12.75 10.02
CA ALA A 110 0.07 -11.36 10.14
C ALA A 110 1.51 -11.18 10.66
N TYR A 111 1.99 -12.12 11.48
CA TYR A 111 3.36 -12.12 12.00
C TYR A 111 4.44 -12.25 10.91
N MET A 112 4.11 -12.83 9.75
CA MET A 112 5.07 -13.00 8.64
C MET A 112 5.52 -11.67 8.04
N ASN A 113 4.75 -10.60 8.24
CA ASN A 113 5.08 -9.27 7.74
C ASN A 113 5.90 -8.44 8.75
N ILE A 114 6.19 -8.98 9.93
CA ILE A 114 7.00 -8.28 10.95
C ILE A 114 8.48 -8.49 10.63
N HIS A 115 9.21 -7.40 10.41
CA HIS A 115 10.55 -7.44 9.80
C HIS A 115 11.53 -8.35 10.55
N ASN A 116 11.52 -8.30 11.88
CA ASN A 116 12.46 -9.04 12.73
C ASN A 116 11.89 -10.34 13.31
N ALA A 117 10.77 -10.85 12.77
CA ALA A 117 10.16 -12.10 13.27
C ALA A 117 11.13 -13.29 13.24
N TRP A 118 12.03 -13.33 12.25
CA TRP A 118 13.04 -14.38 12.08
C TRP A 118 14.07 -14.47 13.22
N GLN A 119 14.20 -13.42 14.05
CA GLN A 119 15.12 -13.39 15.19
C GLN A 119 14.54 -14.07 16.45
N LEU A 120 13.25 -14.40 16.43
CA LEU A 120 12.54 -15.00 17.57
C LEU A 120 12.69 -16.51 17.58
N ARG A 121 12.83 -17.08 18.78
CA ARG A 121 12.78 -18.55 19.00
C ARG A 121 11.34 -19.04 18.99
N ASP A 122 11.13 -20.35 18.94
CA ASP A 122 9.80 -20.98 18.78
C ASP A 122 8.72 -20.42 19.72
N GLU A 123 9.00 -20.35 21.03
CA GLU A 123 8.05 -19.81 22.02
C GLU A 123 7.73 -18.32 21.78
N GLN A 124 8.76 -17.52 21.46
CA GLN A 124 8.63 -16.09 21.18
C GLN A 124 7.86 -15.86 19.87
N LEU A 125 8.10 -16.71 18.87
CA LEU A 125 7.41 -16.66 17.59
C LEU A 125 5.94 -17.05 17.73
N ALA A 126 5.63 -18.07 18.54
CA ALA A 126 4.25 -18.42 18.88
C ALA A 126 3.52 -17.27 19.58
N CYS A 127 4.20 -16.57 20.50
CA CYS A 127 3.68 -15.35 21.11
C CYS A 127 3.42 -14.25 20.04
N LEU A 128 4.39 -14.01 19.15
CA LEU A 128 4.24 -13.02 18.07
C LEU A 128 3.07 -13.34 17.12
N GLN A 129 2.83 -14.62 16.82
CA GLN A 129 1.69 -15.06 16.01
C GLN A 129 0.36 -14.59 16.60
N LEU A 130 0.14 -14.87 17.89
CA LEU A 130 -1.08 -14.48 18.59
C LEU A 130 -1.21 -12.95 18.72
N LEU A 131 -0.11 -12.26 19.04
CA LEU A 131 -0.08 -10.81 19.17
C LEU A 131 -0.37 -10.11 17.84
N ALA A 132 0.23 -10.57 16.74
CA ALA A 132 0.03 -10.00 15.41
C ALA A 132 -1.40 -10.24 14.89
N GLN A 133 -1.95 -11.44 15.14
CA GLN A 133 -3.34 -11.76 14.83
C GLN A 133 -4.30 -10.84 15.58
N TRP A 134 -4.13 -10.70 16.90
CA TRP A 134 -4.92 -9.79 17.71
C TRP A 134 -4.79 -8.35 17.21
N ARG A 135 -3.57 -7.86 16.95
CA ARG A 135 -3.32 -6.50 16.48
C ARG A 135 -4.06 -6.21 15.16
N LEU A 136 -4.01 -7.13 14.20
CA LEU A 136 -4.71 -6.96 12.92
C LEU A 136 -6.22 -6.93 13.10
N ASN A 137 -6.78 -7.80 13.95
CA ASN A 137 -8.21 -7.83 14.23
C ASN A 137 -8.69 -6.54 14.92
N GLN A 138 -7.89 -6.01 15.85
CA GLN A 138 -8.18 -4.72 16.50
C GLN A 138 -8.11 -3.54 15.51
N ALA A 139 -7.12 -3.55 14.61
CA ALA A 139 -6.96 -2.53 13.58
C ALA A 139 -8.18 -2.48 12.64
N LYS A 140 -8.65 -3.65 12.20
CA LYS A 140 -9.87 -3.80 11.39
C LYS A 140 -11.11 -3.32 12.15
N ALA A 141 -11.28 -3.73 13.41
CA ALA A 141 -12.44 -3.38 14.22
C ALA A 141 -12.55 -1.87 14.52
N ARG A 142 -11.43 -1.15 14.51
CA ARG A 142 -11.35 0.29 14.78
C ARG A 142 -11.10 1.15 13.53
N ASP A 143 -11.09 0.54 12.35
CA ASP A 143 -10.76 1.19 11.07
C ASP A 143 -9.50 2.08 11.14
N MET A 144 -8.39 1.48 11.58
CA MET A 144 -7.12 2.19 11.74
C MET A 144 -5.93 1.34 11.30
N ALA A 145 -4.81 1.99 10.98
CA ALA A 145 -3.58 1.27 10.67
C ALA A 145 -3.05 0.53 11.91
N VAL A 146 -2.45 -0.66 11.69
CA VAL A 146 -1.97 -1.56 12.77
C VAL A 146 -1.02 -0.89 13.77
N ASN A 147 -0.23 0.09 13.35
CA ASN A 147 0.72 0.80 14.21
C ASN A 147 0.03 1.81 15.15
N PHE A 148 -1.21 2.22 14.88
CA PHE A 148 -2.02 2.99 15.82
C PHE A 148 -2.62 2.11 16.93
N VAL A 149 -2.73 0.79 16.71
CA VAL A 149 -3.11 -0.16 17.77
C VAL A 149 -1.92 -0.42 18.70
N VAL A 150 -0.85 -0.98 18.16
CA VAL A 150 0.43 -1.18 18.84
C VAL A 150 1.53 -1.09 17.79
N LYS A 151 2.51 -0.20 18.00
CA LYS A 151 3.68 -0.07 17.13
C LYS A 151 4.38 -1.42 16.95
N GLU A 152 4.83 -1.71 15.74
CA GLU A 152 5.51 -2.98 15.43
C GLU A 152 6.70 -3.28 16.35
N GLU A 153 7.52 -2.27 16.66
CA GLU A 153 8.66 -2.40 17.58
C GLU A 153 8.23 -2.89 18.97
N HIS A 154 7.10 -2.42 19.48
CA HIS A 154 6.58 -2.78 20.79
C HIS A 154 5.99 -4.18 20.78
N LEU A 155 5.23 -4.51 19.73
CA LEU A 155 4.68 -5.86 19.56
C LEU A 155 5.80 -6.92 19.52
N TRP A 156 6.88 -6.61 18.81
CA TRP A 156 8.05 -7.48 18.73
C TRP A 156 8.78 -7.59 20.07
N LYS A 157 8.96 -6.48 20.81
CA LYS A 157 9.56 -6.50 22.16
C LYS A 157 8.77 -7.37 23.14
N VAL A 158 7.43 -7.25 23.14
CA VAL A 158 6.57 -8.10 23.98
C VAL A 158 6.77 -9.57 23.65
N ALA A 159 6.79 -9.94 22.36
CA ALA A 159 7.06 -11.31 21.95
C ALA A 159 8.48 -11.77 22.33
N ARG A 160 9.48 -10.89 22.26
CA ARG A 160 10.89 -11.19 22.56
C ARG A 160 11.13 -11.42 24.05
N TYR A 161 10.59 -10.56 24.90
CA TYR A 161 10.89 -10.54 26.33
C TYR A 161 9.84 -11.25 27.19
N LEU A 162 8.68 -11.60 26.62
CA LEU A 162 7.60 -12.35 27.28
C LEU A 162 7.24 -11.77 28.67
N PRO A 163 6.89 -10.48 28.75
CA PRO A 163 6.65 -9.82 30.02
C PRO A 163 5.45 -10.44 30.75
N GLY A 164 5.59 -10.67 32.05
CA GLY A 164 4.57 -11.27 32.91
C GLY A 164 3.72 -10.26 33.68
N SER A 165 4.04 -8.96 33.58
CA SER A 165 3.39 -7.89 34.34
C SER A 165 3.24 -6.58 33.56
N LEU A 166 2.33 -5.70 34.00
CA LEU A 166 2.17 -4.37 33.42
C LEU A 166 3.42 -3.49 33.61
N GLY A 167 4.15 -3.67 34.72
CA GLY A 167 5.40 -2.93 34.96
C GLY A 167 6.51 -3.31 33.97
N GLU A 168 6.58 -4.59 33.60
CA GLU A 168 7.50 -5.05 32.54
C GLU A 168 7.10 -4.52 31.17
N LEU A 169 5.81 -4.38 30.87
CA LEU A 169 5.36 -3.74 29.62
C LEU A 169 5.76 -2.26 29.56
N ASP A 170 5.58 -1.52 30.65
CA ASP A 170 6.00 -0.12 30.77
C ASP A 170 7.52 0.01 30.56
N ALA A 171 8.31 -0.88 31.17
CA ALA A 171 9.77 -0.94 30.98
C ALA A 171 10.18 -1.24 29.52
N LEU A 172 9.32 -1.86 28.71
CA LEU A 172 9.55 -2.09 27.28
C LEU A 172 9.16 -0.88 26.39
N GLY A 173 8.64 0.19 27.00
CA GLY A 173 8.18 1.40 26.31
C GLY A 173 6.69 1.38 25.93
N LEU A 174 5.94 0.38 26.39
CA LEU A 174 4.49 0.36 26.23
C LEU A 174 3.84 1.13 27.38
N THR A 175 3.81 2.46 27.25
CA THR A 175 2.96 3.26 28.12
C THR A 175 1.51 2.98 27.70
N GLY A 176 0.71 2.35 28.57
CA GLY A 176 -0.74 2.34 28.40
C GLY A 176 -1.24 3.78 28.21
N ALA A 177 -2.41 3.97 27.60
CA ALA A 177 -2.98 5.29 27.32
C ALA A 177 -3.20 6.11 28.61
N ARG A 178 -2.14 6.71 29.16
CA ARG A 178 -2.18 7.78 30.13
C ARG A 178 -2.26 9.06 29.32
N ASN A 179 -3.49 9.47 29.03
CA ASN A 179 -3.88 10.79 28.55
C ASN A 179 -3.08 11.37 27.37
N SER A 180 -3.59 11.17 26.15
CA SER A 180 -3.76 12.26 25.16
C SER A 180 -4.29 11.70 23.83
N LEU A 181 -5.60 11.73 23.65
CA LEU A 181 -6.16 12.05 22.34
C LEU A 181 -6.85 13.41 22.49
N PRO A 182 -6.26 14.50 21.99
CA PRO A 182 -6.98 15.72 21.69
C PRO A 182 -7.35 15.72 20.20
N TRP A 183 -8.06 14.70 19.75
CA TRP A 183 -8.86 14.66 18.51
C TRP A 183 -9.68 13.37 18.50
#